data_AF-A0A1V5MM01-F1
#
_entry.id   AF-A0A1V5MM01-F1
#
_cell.length_a   1.000
_cell.length_b   1.000
_cell.length_c   1.000
_cell.angle_alpha   90.00
_cell.angle_beta   90.00
_cell.angle_gamma   90.00
#
_symmetry.space_group_name_H-M   'P 1'
#
loop_
_entity.id
_entity.type
_entity.pdbx_description
1 polymer ?
#
loop_
_entity_poly.entity_id
_entity_poly.type
_entity_poly.pdbx_seq_one_letter_code
_entity_poly.pdbx_strand_id
1 'polypeptide(L)'
;MVLAGWEHNLAFAHNIIRLSGLSLASWNNQSFDGLLLRWETGGLHLYDWHLLALPGALKAVKCTALACAGLLWFGALLKTANRQSEHGDLLGFSLTIIISVIFSPIAWTHYLLFLAFPCIVLVSRLVHNPTTPCRIWLMGGVIISYIGMALPAPYLLSLLNVPLVHRIPLIVVSSGGFLGGALLLLITLSGLFWQKD
;
A
#
# COMPACT_ATOMS: atom_id res chain seq x y z
N MET A 1 -15.69 -14.48 -31.71
CA MET A 1 -14.36 -14.92 -31.24
C MET A 1 -14.41 -15.10 -29.72
N VAL A 2 -15.10 -16.15 -29.21
CA VAL A 2 -15.44 -16.25 -27.75
C VAL A 2 -15.34 -17.69 -27.18
N LEU A 3 -14.95 -18.71 -27.94
CA LEU A 3 -14.96 -20.11 -27.42
C LEU A 3 -13.67 -20.92 -27.70
N ALA A 4 -12.53 -20.26 -27.92
CA ALA A 4 -11.22 -20.91 -27.81
C ALA A 4 -10.53 -20.32 -26.58
N GLY A 5 -10.38 -21.09 -25.50
CA GLY A 5 -9.62 -20.66 -24.32
C GLY A 5 -10.19 -20.99 -22.94
N TRP A 6 -11.35 -21.62 -22.80
CA TRP A 6 -11.88 -22.01 -21.48
C TRP A 6 -10.92 -22.95 -20.72
N GLU A 7 -10.41 -23.97 -21.40
CA GLU A 7 -9.41 -24.89 -20.84
C GLU A 7 -8.11 -24.17 -20.47
N HIS A 8 -7.69 -23.19 -21.27
CA HIS A 8 -6.50 -22.37 -20.99
C HIS A 8 -6.72 -21.44 -19.79
N ASN A 9 -7.92 -20.85 -19.66
CA ASN A 9 -8.30 -20.02 -18.53
C ASN A 9 -8.44 -20.85 -17.24
N LEU A 10 -8.98 -22.07 -17.33
CA LEU A 10 -9.02 -23.01 -16.21
C LEU A 10 -7.63 -23.47 -15.80
N ALA A 11 -6.77 -23.81 -16.76
CA ALA A 11 -5.38 -24.18 -16.49
C ALA A 11 -4.60 -23.01 -15.86
N PHE A 12 -4.79 -21.80 -16.38
CA PHE A 12 -4.23 -20.57 -15.80
C PHE A 12 -4.74 -20.34 -14.38
N ALA A 13 -6.06 -20.38 -14.17
CA ALA A 13 -6.66 -20.20 -12.85
C ALA A 13 -6.15 -21.25 -11.85
N HIS A 14 -6.07 -22.52 -12.25
CA HIS A 14 -5.55 -23.60 -11.42
C HIS A 14 -4.08 -23.37 -11.04
N ASN A 15 -3.26 -22.89 -11.97
CA ASN A 15 -1.87 -22.55 -11.71
C ASN A 15 -1.73 -21.34 -10.78
N ILE A 16 -2.56 -20.32 -10.94
CA ILE A 16 -2.58 -19.14 -10.05
C ILE A 16 -3.09 -19.48 -8.66
N ILE A 17 -4.12 -20.32 -8.53
CA ILE A 17 -4.66 -20.75 -7.24
C ILE A 17 -3.61 -21.49 -6.41
N ARG A 18 -2.71 -22.26 -7.04
CA ARG A 18 -1.59 -22.91 -6.35
C ARG A 18 -0.61 -21.92 -5.72
N LEU A 19 -0.53 -20.71 -6.26
CA LEU A 19 0.28 -19.61 -5.72
C LEU A 19 -0.50 -18.79 -4.69
N SER A 20 -1.78 -19.09 -4.47
CA SER A 20 -2.62 -18.40 -3.50
C SER A 20 -2.10 -18.62 -2.08
N GLY A 21 -1.89 -17.52 -1.36
CA GLY A 21 -1.32 -17.55 -0.02
C GLY A 21 0.20 -17.60 0.03
N LEU A 22 0.88 -17.60 -1.11
CA LEU A 22 2.32 -17.41 -1.21
C LEU A 22 2.67 -15.96 -1.57
N SER A 23 3.80 -15.48 -1.07
CA SER A 23 4.36 -14.16 -1.36
C SER A 23 5.89 -14.21 -1.30
N LEU A 24 6.54 -13.06 -1.42
CA LEU A 24 7.99 -12.90 -1.47
C LEU A 24 8.47 -11.94 -0.36
N ALA A 25 9.52 -12.31 0.37
CA ALA A 25 10.20 -11.40 1.30
C ALA A 25 11.11 -10.39 0.57
N SER A 26 11.29 -10.55 -0.74
CA SER A 26 12.24 -9.80 -1.55
C SER A 26 12.05 -8.28 -1.44
N TRP A 27 13.14 -7.52 -1.50
CA TRP A 27 13.13 -6.06 -1.33
C TRP A 27 12.22 -5.35 -2.33
N ASN A 28 11.96 -5.93 -3.49
CA ASN A 28 11.10 -5.34 -4.52
C ASN A 28 9.61 -5.62 -4.28
N ASN A 29 9.24 -6.50 -3.34
CA ASN A 29 7.86 -6.67 -2.89
C ASN A 29 7.53 -5.68 -1.75
N GLN A 30 6.79 -4.63 -2.09
CA GLN A 30 6.35 -3.53 -1.23
C GLN A 30 4.89 -3.69 -0.75
N SER A 31 4.39 -4.92 -0.73
CA SER A 31 3.09 -5.27 -0.14
C SER A 31 3.17 -5.45 1.36
N PHE A 32 2.01 -5.57 2.01
CA PHE A 32 1.95 -5.95 3.42
C PHE A 32 2.50 -7.37 3.66
N ASP A 33 2.23 -8.32 2.76
CA ASP A 33 2.80 -9.67 2.84
C ASP A 33 4.34 -9.61 2.80
N GLY A 34 4.91 -8.76 1.92
CA GLY A 34 6.36 -8.54 1.85
C GLY A 34 6.94 -8.00 3.16
N LEU A 35 6.28 -7.02 3.80
CA LEU A 35 6.69 -6.53 5.12
C LEU A 35 6.67 -7.65 6.16
N LEU A 36 5.55 -8.37 6.26
CA LEU A 36 5.35 -9.41 7.28
C LEU A 36 6.34 -10.57 7.10
N LEU A 37 6.62 -10.97 5.86
CA LEU A 37 7.63 -11.98 5.58
C LEU A 37 9.03 -11.49 5.98
N ARG A 38 9.39 -10.23 5.69
CA ARG A 38 10.67 -9.65 6.16
C ARG A 38 10.74 -9.50 7.67
N TRP A 39 9.61 -9.31 8.35
CA TRP A 39 9.54 -9.35 9.81
C TRP A 39 9.94 -10.72 10.34
N GLU A 40 9.40 -11.78 9.73
CA GLU A 40 9.67 -13.16 10.14
C GLU A 40 11.08 -13.63 9.75
N THR A 41 11.50 -13.37 8.52
CA THR A 41 12.74 -13.93 7.95
C THR A 41 13.95 -13.01 8.13
N GLY A 42 13.75 -11.77 8.58
CA GLY A 42 14.77 -10.73 8.58
C GLY A 42 15.30 -10.46 7.17
N GLY A 43 16.62 -10.54 7.00
CA GLY A 43 17.30 -10.30 5.73
C GLY A 43 17.52 -11.54 4.83
N LEU A 44 17.11 -12.74 5.27
CA LEU A 44 17.51 -14.00 4.62
C LEU A 44 17.10 -14.09 3.15
N HIS A 45 15.84 -13.73 2.86
CA HIS A 45 15.22 -13.81 1.53
C HIS A 45 15.07 -12.44 0.87
N LEU A 46 15.92 -11.47 1.25
CA LEU A 46 15.78 -10.10 0.76
C LEU A 46 16.13 -9.98 -0.73
N TYR A 47 17.08 -10.79 -1.22
CA TYR A 47 17.63 -10.71 -2.58
C TYR A 47 17.30 -11.92 -3.46
N ASP A 48 16.50 -12.86 -2.97
CA ASP A 48 16.01 -13.99 -3.78
C ASP A 48 14.51 -13.82 -4.11
N TRP A 49 14.00 -14.67 -4.99
CA TRP A 49 12.58 -14.74 -5.33
C TRP A 49 11.95 -16.02 -4.79
N HIS A 50 12.29 -16.39 -3.55
CA HIS A 50 11.75 -17.57 -2.92
C HIS A 50 10.32 -17.33 -2.43
N LEU A 51 9.37 -18.13 -2.92
CA LEU A 51 7.97 -18.06 -2.51
C LEU A 51 7.80 -18.64 -1.11
N LEU A 52 7.22 -17.84 -0.23
CA LEU A 52 7.01 -18.16 1.17
C LEU A 52 5.53 -18.05 1.53
N ALA A 53 5.06 -18.96 2.37
CA ALA A 53 3.76 -18.83 3.02
C ALA A 53 3.91 -17.96 4.27
N LEU A 54 2.94 -17.08 4.52
CA LEU A 54 2.87 -16.36 5.79
C LEU A 54 2.57 -17.35 6.94
N PRO A 55 3.31 -17.28 8.06
CA PRO A 55 2.94 -17.97 9.29
C PRO A 55 1.50 -17.66 9.69
N GLY A 56 0.81 -18.63 10.30
CA GLY A 56 -0.62 -18.50 10.64
C GLY A 56 -0.97 -17.24 11.45
N ALA A 57 -0.11 -16.86 12.40
CA ALA A 57 -0.28 -15.64 13.19
C ALA A 57 -0.18 -14.36 12.32
N LEU A 58 0.81 -14.27 11.43
CA LEU A 58 0.97 -13.11 10.53
C LEU A 58 -0.13 -13.06 9.47
N LYS A 59 -0.62 -14.22 9.02
CA LYS A 59 -1.81 -14.30 8.17
C LYS A 59 -3.05 -13.73 8.88
N ALA A 60 -3.24 -14.02 10.17
CA ALA A 60 -4.31 -13.43 10.95
C ALA A 60 -4.15 -11.91 11.08
N VAL A 61 -2.94 -11.41 11.35
CA VAL A 61 -2.63 -9.96 11.38
C VAL A 61 -3.03 -9.30 10.05
N LYS A 62 -2.64 -9.91 8.92
CA LYS A 62 -3.04 -9.44 7.60
C LYS A 62 -4.54 -9.38 7.42
N CYS A 63 -5.24 -10.48 7.70
CA CYS A 63 -6.68 -10.56 7.53
C CYS A 63 -7.41 -9.53 8.39
N THR A 64 -6.97 -9.34 9.64
CA THR A 64 -7.52 -8.31 10.53
C THR A 64 -7.27 -6.91 9.97
N ALA A 65 -6.04 -6.60 9.53
CA ALA A 65 -5.74 -5.29 8.95
C ALA A 65 -6.53 -5.01 7.67
N LEU A 66 -6.70 -6.02 6.80
CA LEU A 66 -7.51 -5.91 5.58
C LEU A 66 -8.99 -5.74 5.92
N ALA A 67 -9.52 -6.47 6.91
CA ALA A 67 -10.89 -6.29 7.37
C ALA A 67 -11.11 -4.87 7.93
N CYS A 68 -10.18 -4.36 8.74
CA CYS A 68 -10.21 -2.98 9.22
C CYS A 68 -10.18 -1.97 8.07
N ALA A 69 -9.26 -2.15 7.10
CA ALA A 69 -9.18 -1.29 5.92
C ALA A 69 -10.48 -1.34 5.09
N GLY A 70 -11.09 -2.51 4.95
CA GLY A 70 -12.38 -2.70 4.27
C GLY A 70 -13.54 -2.02 5.00
N LEU A 71 -13.60 -2.11 6.33
CA LEU A 71 -14.60 -1.40 7.13
C LEU A 71 -14.44 0.12 7.03
N LEU A 72 -13.21 0.62 7.07
CA LEU A 72 -12.90 2.04 6.91
C LEU A 72 -13.25 2.54 5.50
N TRP A 73 -12.94 1.75 4.48
CA TRP A 73 -13.33 2.02 3.10
C TRP A 73 -14.85 2.04 2.92
N PHE A 74 -15.54 1.06 3.49
CA PHE A 74 -17.00 1.01 3.44
C PHE A 74 -17.64 2.20 4.17
N GLY A 75 -17.13 2.55 5.36
CA GLY A 75 -17.55 3.76 6.08
C GLY A 75 -17.30 5.04 5.28
N ALA A 76 -16.18 5.13 4.57
CA ALA A 76 -15.90 6.24 3.67
C ALA A 76 -16.92 6.32 2.51
N LEU A 77 -17.24 5.18 1.87
CA LEU A 77 -18.26 5.12 0.83
C LEU A 77 -19.63 5.58 1.32
N LEU A 78 -20.05 5.14 2.51
CA LEU A 78 -21.33 5.57 3.09
C LEU A 78 -21.35 7.08 3.37
N LYS A 79 -20.24 7.64 3.86
CA LYS A 79 -20.12 9.08 4.11
C LYS A 79 -20.16 9.90 2.81
N THR A 80 -19.61 9.38 1.72
CA THR A 80 -19.58 10.08 0.43
C THR A 80 -20.81 9.82 -0.44
N ALA A 81 -21.57 8.75 -0.20
CA ALA A 81 -22.73 8.37 -1.02
C ALA A 81 -23.81 9.46 -1.14
N ASN A 82 -24.02 10.26 -0.08
CA ASN A 82 -24.99 11.36 -0.09
C ASN A 82 -24.39 12.69 -0.60
N ARG A 83 -23.08 12.75 -0.89
CA ARG A 83 -22.39 13.97 -1.30
C ARG A 83 -22.15 13.92 -2.81
N GLN A 84 -22.98 14.61 -3.59
CA GLN A 84 -22.78 14.80 -5.05
C GLN A 84 -21.60 15.75 -5.33
N SER A 85 -20.40 15.38 -4.91
CA SER A 85 -19.18 16.12 -5.21
C SER A 85 -18.19 15.19 -5.90
N GLU A 86 -17.77 15.57 -7.10
CA GLU A 86 -16.72 14.89 -7.88
C GLU A 86 -15.46 14.58 -7.05
N HIS A 87 -15.14 15.46 -6.10
CA HIS A 87 -14.01 15.32 -5.19
C HIS A 87 -14.17 14.17 -4.17
N GLY A 88 -15.40 13.85 -3.77
CA GLY A 88 -15.70 12.71 -2.88
C GLY A 88 -15.46 11.38 -3.59
N ASP A 89 -15.86 11.29 -4.86
CA ASP A 89 -15.69 10.11 -5.70
C ASP A 89 -14.19 9.82 -5.95
N LEU A 90 -13.39 10.87 -6.22
CA LEU A 90 -11.95 10.73 -6.41
C LEU A 90 -11.23 10.22 -5.17
N LEU A 91 -11.70 10.56 -3.96
CA LEU A 91 -11.11 10.08 -2.70
C LEU A 91 -11.50 8.64 -2.39
N GLY A 92 -12.76 8.26 -2.63
CA GLY A 92 -13.20 6.86 -2.52
C GLY A 92 -12.45 5.96 -3.49
N PHE A 93 -12.26 6.42 -4.72
CA PHE A 93 -11.43 5.75 -5.71
C PHE A 93 -9.96 5.68 -5.27
N SER A 94 -9.40 6.77 -4.74
CA SER A 94 -8.04 6.81 -4.20
C SER A 94 -7.83 5.79 -3.07
N LEU A 95 -8.76 5.68 -2.12
CA LEU A 95 -8.72 4.67 -1.06
C LEU A 95 -8.70 3.25 -1.65
N THR A 96 -9.52 3.00 -2.67
CA THR A 96 -9.60 1.70 -3.34
C THR A 96 -8.26 1.32 -3.96
N ILE A 97 -7.60 2.25 -4.66
CA ILE A 97 -6.26 2.03 -5.23
C ILE A 97 -5.25 1.74 -4.12
N ILE A 98 -5.22 2.57 -3.07
CA ILE A 98 -4.26 2.42 -1.96
C ILE A 98 -4.37 1.03 -1.32
N ILE A 99 -5.59 0.62 -0.96
CA ILE A 99 -5.83 -0.69 -0.33
C ILE A 99 -5.46 -1.81 -1.29
N SER A 100 -5.85 -1.72 -2.57
CA SER A 100 -5.59 -2.76 -3.57
C SER A 100 -4.09 -2.98 -3.79
N VAL A 101 -3.30 -1.91 -3.83
CA VAL A 101 -1.85 -2.00 -4.02
C VAL A 101 -1.19 -2.58 -2.76
N ILE A 102 -1.49 -2.02 -1.58
CA ILE A 102 -0.79 -2.37 -0.33
C ILE A 102 -1.12 -3.79 0.14
N PHE A 103 -2.37 -4.22 0.01
CA PHE A 103 -2.83 -5.53 0.45
C PHE A 103 -2.80 -6.60 -0.64
N SER A 104 -2.28 -6.28 -1.84
CA SER A 104 -1.97 -7.31 -2.82
C SER A 104 -0.92 -8.29 -2.26
N PRO A 105 -0.95 -9.58 -2.62
CA PRO A 105 0.07 -10.53 -2.16
C PRO A 105 1.48 -10.13 -2.60
N ILE A 106 1.62 -9.53 -3.78
CA ILE A 106 2.89 -9.04 -4.33
C ILE A 106 2.66 -7.67 -4.93
N ALA A 107 3.30 -6.64 -4.37
CA ALA A 107 3.29 -5.29 -4.89
C ALA A 107 4.70 -4.91 -5.34
N TRP A 108 5.00 -5.05 -6.63
CA TRP A 108 6.30 -4.63 -7.12
C TRP A 108 6.49 -3.12 -6.97
N THR A 109 7.73 -2.67 -6.84
CA THR A 109 8.06 -1.23 -6.71
C THR A 109 7.40 -0.35 -7.78
N HIS A 110 7.29 -0.85 -9.01
CA HIS A 110 6.64 -0.11 -10.10
C HIS A 110 5.10 -0.06 -10.00
N TYR A 111 4.46 -0.91 -9.19
CA TYR A 111 3.03 -0.79 -8.90
C TYR A 111 2.73 0.40 -7.98
N LEU A 112 3.73 0.91 -7.26
CA LEU A 112 3.59 2.12 -6.45
C LEU A 112 3.36 3.37 -7.31
N LEU A 113 3.61 3.30 -8.62
CA LEU A 113 3.24 4.37 -9.56
C LEU A 113 1.73 4.67 -9.53
N PHE A 114 0.88 3.66 -9.27
CA PHE A 114 -0.56 3.87 -9.13
C PHE A 114 -0.91 4.74 -7.91
N LEU A 115 -0.02 4.81 -6.89
CA LEU A 115 -0.20 5.65 -5.72
C LEU A 115 0.11 7.14 -5.97
N ALA A 116 0.68 7.49 -7.13
CA ALA A 116 0.82 8.88 -7.54
C ALA A 116 -0.54 9.57 -7.71
N PHE A 117 -1.55 8.85 -8.20
CA PHE A 117 -2.90 9.41 -8.37
C PHE A 117 -3.52 9.83 -7.02
N PRO A 118 -3.58 8.98 -5.98
CA PRO A 118 -4.00 9.40 -4.64
C PRO A 118 -3.22 10.59 -4.09
N CYS A 119 -1.89 10.66 -4.31
CA CYS A 119 -1.10 11.82 -3.91
C CYS A 119 -1.59 13.11 -4.56
N ILE A 120 -1.83 13.10 -5.88
CA ILE A 120 -2.30 14.27 -6.63
C ILE A 120 -3.67 14.74 -6.11
N VAL A 121 -4.60 13.81 -5.89
CA VAL A 121 -5.94 14.11 -5.36
C VAL A 121 -5.83 14.78 -3.99
N LEU A 122 -4.99 14.25 -3.09
CA LEU A 122 -4.80 14.82 -1.75
C LEU A 122 -4.13 16.19 -1.79
N VAL A 123 -3.08 16.36 -2.59
CA VAL A 123 -2.40 17.66 -2.73
C VAL A 123 -3.36 18.70 -3.29
N SER A 124 -4.07 18.38 -4.37
CA SER A 124 -5.08 19.27 -4.95
C SER A 124 -6.08 19.72 -3.89
N ARG A 125 -6.61 18.77 -3.11
CA ARG A 125 -7.56 19.07 -2.05
C ARG A 125 -7.01 19.96 -0.95
N LEU A 126 -5.79 19.67 -0.47
CA LEU A 126 -5.14 20.44 0.59
C LEU A 126 -4.73 21.84 0.14
N VAL A 127 -4.45 22.03 -1.15
CA VAL A 127 -4.17 23.35 -1.73
C VAL A 127 -5.44 24.18 -1.83
N HIS A 128 -6.54 23.59 -2.33
CA HIS A 128 -7.81 24.32 -2.52
C HIS A 128 -8.59 24.56 -1.22
N ASN A 129 -8.34 23.80 -0.14
CA ASN A 129 -9.04 23.94 1.14
C ASN A 129 -8.08 24.40 2.26
N PRO A 130 -7.69 25.70 2.30
CA PRO A 130 -6.69 26.20 3.23
C PRO A 130 -7.13 26.14 4.70
N THR A 131 -8.43 26.06 4.97
CA THR A 131 -9.02 25.94 6.32
C THR A 131 -8.96 24.53 6.89
N THR A 132 -8.39 23.56 6.15
CA THR A 132 -8.24 22.19 6.63
C THR A 132 -7.39 22.16 7.91
N PRO A 133 -7.89 21.59 9.01
CA PRO A 133 -7.14 21.47 10.24
C PRO A 133 -5.94 20.52 10.05
N CYS A 134 -4.83 20.83 10.72
CA CYS A 134 -3.57 20.11 10.58
C CYS A 134 -3.04 20.05 9.13
N ARG A 135 -3.43 20.97 8.24
CA ARG A 135 -3.03 20.99 6.81
C ARG A 135 -1.52 20.85 6.59
N ILE A 136 -0.71 21.57 7.35
CA ILE A 136 0.77 21.49 7.22
C ILE A 136 1.27 20.08 7.51
N TRP A 137 0.72 19.42 8.53
CA TRP A 137 1.06 18.04 8.87
C TRP A 137 0.58 17.06 7.80
N LEU A 138 -0.61 17.25 7.24
CA LEU A 138 -1.12 16.43 6.13
C LEU A 138 -0.27 16.59 4.88
N MET A 139 0.11 17.82 4.51
CA MET A 139 1.01 18.10 3.39
C MET A 139 2.38 17.46 3.61
N GLY A 140 2.97 17.62 4.80
CA GLY A 140 4.24 16.98 5.16
C GLY A 140 4.13 15.46 5.09
N GLY A 141 3.02 14.89 5.55
CA GLY A 141 2.74 13.46 5.47
C GLY A 141 2.66 12.96 4.02
N VAL A 142 2.01 13.69 3.12
CA VAL A 142 1.94 13.31 1.69
C VAL A 142 3.32 13.34 1.05
N ILE A 143 4.14 14.35 1.38
CA ILE A 143 5.53 14.43 0.88
C ILE A 143 6.35 13.24 1.38
N ILE A 144 6.29 12.92 2.67
CA ILE A 144 7.02 11.79 3.26
C ILE A 144 6.54 10.46 2.65
N SER A 145 5.23 10.30 2.50
CA SER A 145 4.63 9.16 1.83
C SER A 145 5.18 8.98 0.41
N TYR A 146 5.17 10.06 -0.38
CA TYR A 146 5.69 10.05 -1.75
C TYR A 146 7.17 9.66 -1.82
N ILE A 147 8.00 10.18 -0.90
CA ILE A 147 9.42 9.80 -0.82
C ILE A 147 9.56 8.29 -0.59
N GLY A 148 8.79 7.72 0.33
CA GLY A 148 8.80 6.28 0.61
C GLY A 148 8.40 5.43 -0.61
N MET A 149 7.43 5.89 -1.39
CA MET A 149 6.92 5.18 -2.57
C MET A 149 7.78 5.35 -3.82
N ALA A 150 8.36 6.54 -4.02
CA ALA A 150 9.07 6.92 -5.23
C ALA A 150 10.55 6.50 -5.19
N LEU A 151 11.16 6.42 -4.00
CA LEU A 151 12.54 5.99 -3.88
C LEU A 151 12.65 4.46 -4.04
N PRO A 152 13.46 3.97 -4.99
CA PRO A 152 13.68 2.54 -5.14
C PRO A 152 14.26 1.95 -3.85
N ALA A 153 13.77 0.79 -3.41
CA ALA A 153 14.33 0.13 -2.23
C ALA A 153 15.86 -0.11 -2.30
N PRO A 154 16.49 -0.40 -3.47
CA PRO A 154 17.95 -0.50 -3.56
C PRO A 154 18.68 0.79 -3.20
N TYR A 155 18.08 1.95 -3.51
CA TYR A 155 18.62 3.24 -3.10
C TYR A 155 18.53 3.42 -1.57
N LEU A 156 17.41 3.04 -0.95
CA LEU A 156 17.29 3.09 0.51
C LEU A 156 18.26 2.10 1.20
N LEU A 157 18.42 0.92 0.63
CA LEU A 157 19.33 -0.12 1.13
C LEU A 157 20.80 0.28 0.99
N SER A 158 21.19 1.01 -0.07
CA SER A 158 22.57 1.48 -0.23
C SER A 158 22.97 2.52 0.83
N LEU A 159 22.00 3.21 1.41
CA LEU A 159 22.22 4.16 2.49
C LEU A 159 22.49 3.49 3.85
N LEU A 160 22.40 2.16 3.99
CA LEU A 160 22.68 1.46 5.25
C LEU A 160 24.11 1.67 5.78
N ASN A 161 25.05 2.08 4.91
CA ASN A 161 26.42 2.42 5.29
C ASN A 161 26.54 3.82 5.91
N VAL A 162 25.49 4.65 5.85
CA VAL A 162 25.46 5.97 6.49
C VAL A 162 25.19 5.79 7.98
N PRO A 163 26.00 6.38 8.89
CA PRO A 163 25.89 6.15 10.34
C PRO A 163 24.50 6.40 10.94
N LEU A 164 23.75 7.36 10.38
CA LEU A 164 22.39 7.68 10.82
C LEU A 164 21.38 6.59 10.41
N VAL A 165 21.53 6.04 9.20
CA VAL A 165 20.61 5.07 8.59
C VAL A 165 20.90 3.66 9.09
N HIS A 166 22.16 3.35 9.43
CA HIS A 166 22.56 2.06 9.99
C HIS A 166 21.80 1.69 11.27
N ARG A 167 21.27 2.68 11.99
CA ARG A 167 20.47 2.47 13.21
C ARG A 167 19.01 2.10 12.92
N ILE A 168 18.56 2.23 11.67
CA ILE A 168 17.19 1.93 11.26
C ILE A 168 17.11 0.43 10.98
N PRO A 169 16.11 -0.28 11.53
CA PRO A 169 15.94 -1.71 11.26
C PRO A 169 15.83 -2.01 9.75
N LEU A 170 16.52 -3.06 9.29
CA LEU A 170 16.53 -3.46 7.87
C LEU A 170 15.12 -3.60 7.29
N ILE A 171 14.17 -4.10 8.07
CA ILE A 171 12.77 -4.26 7.67
C ILE A 171 12.13 -2.92 7.29
N VAL A 172 12.43 -1.85 8.03
CA VAL A 172 11.88 -0.50 7.77
C VAL A 172 12.45 0.04 6.47
N VAL A 173 13.77 -0.06 6.29
CA VAL A 173 14.47 0.42 5.08
C VAL A 173 14.03 -0.34 3.84
N SER A 174 13.92 -1.67 3.94
CA SER A 174 13.49 -2.56 2.83
C SER A 174 12.00 -2.49 2.52
N SER A 175 11.18 -1.86 3.37
CA SER A 175 9.73 -1.75 3.21
C SER A 175 9.25 -0.31 3.07
N GLY A 176 10.14 0.61 2.67
CA GLY A 176 9.83 2.04 2.55
C GLY A 176 8.62 2.33 1.66
N GLY A 177 8.44 1.58 0.58
CA GLY A 177 7.30 1.70 -0.32
C GLY A 177 5.97 1.32 0.34
N PHE A 178 5.95 0.19 1.07
CA PHE A 178 4.79 -0.20 1.88
C PHE A 178 4.45 0.88 2.91
N LEU A 179 5.47 1.35 3.67
CA LEU A 179 5.29 2.33 4.73
C LEU A 179 4.79 3.67 4.17
N GLY A 180 5.29 4.07 3.01
CA GLY A 180 4.82 5.25 2.28
C GLY A 180 3.34 5.11 1.88
N GLY A 181 2.94 3.96 1.33
CA GLY A 181 1.55 3.68 1.02
C GLY A 181 0.65 3.65 2.26
N ALA A 182 1.10 3.02 3.36
CA ALA A 182 0.34 2.94 4.60
C ALA A 182 0.13 4.34 5.21
N LEU A 183 1.14 5.19 5.16
CA LEU A 183 1.01 6.60 5.56
C LEU A 183 0.00 7.34 4.67
N LEU A 184 0.02 7.09 3.35
CA LEU A 184 -0.96 7.67 2.41
C LEU A 184 -2.39 7.26 2.76
N LEU A 185 -2.59 5.99 3.12
CA LEU A 185 -3.89 5.47 3.56
C LEU A 185 -4.40 6.26 4.76
N LEU A 186 -3.56 6.42 5.80
CA LEU A 186 -3.91 7.14 7.02
C LEU A 186 -4.26 8.61 6.76
N ILE A 187 -3.50 9.28 5.89
CA ILE A 187 -3.76 10.67 5.49
C ILE A 187 -5.08 10.78 4.73
N THR A 188 -5.35 9.85 3.80
CA THR A 188 -6.58 9.83 3.01
C THR A 188 -7.80 9.65 3.90
N LEU A 189 -7.73 8.71 4.84
CA LEU A 189 -8.77 8.48 5.84
C LEU A 189 -8.97 9.72 6.72
N SER A 190 -7.88 10.32 7.21
CA SER A 190 -7.95 11.54 8.01
C SER A 190 -8.64 12.68 7.26
N GLY A 191 -8.32 12.87 5.98
CA GLY A 191 -8.96 13.87 5.13
C GLY A 191 -10.46 13.60 4.88
N LEU A 192 -10.90 12.35 4.88
CA LEU A 192 -12.31 11.98 4.72
C LEU A 192 -13.10 12.13 6.03
N PHE A 193 -12.54 11.66 7.14
CA PHE A 193 -13.24 11.64 8.42
C PHE A 193 -13.21 12.98 9.17
N TRP A 194 -12.19 13.81 8.98
CA TRP A 194 -12.11 15.12 9.64
C TRP A 194 -13.07 16.18 9.06
N GLN A 195 -13.67 15.96 7.89
CA GLN A 195 -14.73 16.85 7.43
C GLN A 195 -15.91 16.84 8.42
N LYS A 196 -16.05 17.94 9.17
CA LYS A 196 -17.33 18.36 9.77
C LYS A 196 -18.25 18.80 8.64
N ASP A 197 -19.52 18.42 8.75
CA ASP A 197 -20.61 18.94 7.92
C ASP A 197 -20.79 20.44 8.14
#